data_AF-A0A1E5PG08-F1
#
_entry.id   AF-A0A1E5PG08-F1
#
_cell.length_a   1.000
_cell.length_b   1.000
_cell.length_c   1.000
_cell.angle_alpha   90.00
_cell.angle_beta   90.00
_cell.angle_gamma   90.00
#
_symmetry.space_group_name_H-M   'P 1'
#
loop_
_entity.id
_entity.type
_entity.pdbx_description
1 polymer ?
#
loop_
_entity_poly.entity_id
_entity_poly.type
_entity_poly.pdbx_seq_one_letter_code
_entity_poly.pdbx_strand_id
1 'polypeptide(L)' 'MYEMRAEPTIGKGELIWHVIHKDVTASTLCGRSLMPDSPAALLAQIEAAAERYCSSCMTAFSSAFSSAVQHHVRR' A
#
# COMPACT_ATOMS: atom_id res chain seq x y z
N MET A 1 0.62 -9.07 9.27
CA MET A 1 1.84 -8.28 8.89
C MET A 1 1.49 -7.38 7.70
N TYR A 2 1.95 -6.12 7.64
CA TYR A 2 1.65 -5.23 6.51
C TYR A 2 2.75 -5.27 5.45
N GLU A 3 2.40 -5.19 4.17
CA GLU A 3 3.31 -5.14 3.01
C GLU A 3 2.99 -3.90 2.17
N MET A 4 3.98 -3.34 1.44
CA MET A 4 3.74 -2.28 0.47
C MET A 4 3.85 -2.82 -0.96
N ARG A 5 2.88 -2.48 -1.81
CA ARG A 5 2.91 -2.75 -3.25
C ARG A 5 2.61 -1.49 -4.05
N ALA A 6 3.35 -1.32 -5.14
CA ALA A 6 3.06 -0.30 -6.12
C ALA A 6 1.99 -0.78 -7.11
N GLU A 7 1.02 0.08 -7.39
CA GLU A 7 0.04 -0.02 -8.47
C GLU A 7 0.39 0.99 -9.55
N PRO A 8 0.63 0.56 -10.80
CA PRO A 8 0.82 1.48 -11.90
C PRO A 8 -0.50 2.14 -12.31
N THR A 9 -0.46 3.46 -12.42
CA THR A 9 -1.62 4.23 -12.88
C THR A 9 -1.58 4.27 -14.40
N ILE A 10 -2.39 3.42 -15.04
CA ILE A 10 -2.47 3.32 -16.51
C ILE A 10 -2.65 4.72 -17.11
N GLY A 11 -1.71 5.12 -17.96
CA GLY A 11 -1.77 6.37 -18.72
C GLY A 11 -1.22 7.62 -18.02
N LYS A 12 -0.73 7.53 -16.77
CA LYS A 12 -0.16 8.69 -16.06
C LYS A 12 1.33 8.61 -15.78
N GLY A 13 1.96 7.44 -15.91
CA GLY A 13 3.36 7.26 -15.54
C GLY A 13 3.58 7.54 -14.04
N GLU A 14 2.60 7.18 -13.21
CA GLU A 14 2.65 7.37 -11.76
C GLU A 14 2.48 6.00 -11.09
N LEU A 15 3.27 5.76 -10.05
CA LEU A 15 3.13 4.60 -9.19
C LEU A 15 2.49 5.00 -7.88
N ILE A 16 1.39 4.34 -7.54
CA ILE A 16 0.73 4.52 -6.26
C ILE A 16 1.07 3.35 -5.35
N TRP A 17 1.77 3.64 -4.26
CA TRP A 17 2.10 2.68 -3.22
C TRP A 17 0.91 2.47 -2.28
N HIS A 18 0.42 1.24 -2.25
CA HIS A 18 -0.65 0.77 -1.38
C HIS A 18 -0.10 -0.12 -0.27
N VAL A 19 -0.68 0.01 0.93
CA VAL A 19 -0.43 -0.91 2.04
C VAL A 19 -1.40 -2.07 1.94
N ILE A 20 -0.88 -3.29 1.95
CA ILE A 20 -1.61 -4.56 1.92
C ILE A 20 -1.53 -5.22 3.29
N HIS A 21 -2.66 -5.80 3.73
CA HIS A 21 -2.66 -6.67 4.89
C HIS A 21 -2.35 -8.12 4.46
N LYS A 22 -1.17 -8.63 4.85
CA LYS A 22 -0.69 -9.97 4.43
C LYS A 22 -1.54 -11.12 4.96
N ASP A 23 -2.24 -10.91 6.08
CA ASP A 23 -3.08 -11.93 6.73
C ASP A 23 -4.47 -12.09 6.09
N VAL A 24 -4.96 -11.06 5.39
CA VAL A 24 -6.33 -11.04 4.83
C VAL A 24 -6.22 -10.86 3.33
N THR A 25 -6.34 -11.98 2.60
CA THR A 25 -6.56 -12.05 1.13
C THR A 25 -5.90 -10.92 0.34
N ALA A 26 -4.58 -10.70 0.53
CA ALA A 26 -3.76 -9.67 -0.13
C ALA A 26 -4.51 -8.37 -0.48
N SER A 27 -5.36 -7.89 0.44
CA SER A 27 -6.26 -6.77 0.17
C SER A 27 -5.62 -5.48 0.66
N THR A 28 -5.73 -4.42 -0.14
CA THR A 28 -5.24 -3.12 0.27
C THR A 28 -6.10 -2.57 1.41
N LEU A 29 -5.50 -1.73 2.27
CA LEU A 29 -6.24 -1.08 3.35
C LEU A 29 -7.29 -0.08 2.86
N CYS A 30 -7.17 0.40 1.62
CA CYS A 30 -8.20 1.22 0.99
C CYS A 30 -9.32 0.41 0.31
N GLY A 31 -9.30 -0.92 0.41
CA GLY A 31 -10.33 -1.82 -0.13
C GLY A 31 -10.23 -2.07 -1.63
N ARG A 32 -9.17 -1.59 -2.30
CA ARG A 32 -8.88 -1.90 -3.71
C ARG A 32 -8.17 -3.24 -3.85
N SER A 33 -8.51 -3.98 -4.90
CA SER A 33 -7.77 -5.16 -5.31
C SER A 33 -6.68 -4.74 -6.30
N LEU A 34 -5.41 -4.93 -5.92
CA LEU A 34 -4.32 -4.72 -6.85
C LEU A 34 -4.30 -5.87 -7.85
N MET A 35 -4.32 -5.56 -9.14
CA MET A 35 -4.04 -6.61 -10.13
C MET A 35 -2.58 -7.04 -9.99
N PRO A 36 -2.30 -8.36 -10.11
CA PRO A 36 -0.93 -8.85 -10.16
C PRO A 36 -0.33 -8.42 -11.49
N ASP A 37 0.31 -7.26 -11.52
CA ASP A 37 1.14 -6.89 -12.65
C ASP A 37 2.41 -7.76 -12.68
N SER A 38 2.95 -7.97 -13.87
CA SER A 38 4.18 -8.73 -14.03
C SER A 38 5.34 -7.95 -13.38
N PRO A 39 6.19 -8.60 -12.57
CA PRO A 39 7.26 -7.90 -11.86
C PRO A 39 8.21 -7.13 -12.81
N ALA A 40 8.38 -7.61 -14.04
CA ALA A 40 9.19 -6.95 -15.06
C ALA A 40 8.58 -5.62 -15.57
N ALA A 41 7.26 -5.58 -15.81
CA ALA A 41 6.58 -4.35 -16.25
C ALA A 41 6.40 -3.35 -15.10
N LEU A 42 6.35 -3.83 -13.84
CA LEU A 42 6.41 -2.95 -12.68
C LEU A 42 7.79 -2.30 -12.53
N LEU A 43 8.88 -3.08 -12.61
CA LEU A 43 10.25 -2.57 -12.50
C LEU A 43 10.56 -1.49 -13.54
N ALA A 44 10.15 -1.70 -14.79
CA ALA A 44 10.32 -0.71 -15.86
C ALA A 44 9.56 0.60 -15.60
N GLN A 45 8.44 0.55 -14.86
CA GLN A 45 7.70 1.74 -14.48
C GLN A 45 8.28 2.44 -13.24
N ILE A 46 8.92 1.71 -12.32
CA ILE A 46 9.55 2.29 -11.12
C ILE A 46 10.66 3.27 -11.47
N GLU A 47 11.49 2.96 -12.46
CA GLU A 47 12.64 3.81 -12.80
C GLU A 47 12.24 5.16 -13.42
N ALA A 48 11.03 5.28 -13.95
CA ALA A 48 10.57 6.47 -14.69
C ALA A 48 9.36 7.18 -14.06
N ALA A 49 8.66 6.56 -13.11
CA ALA A 49 7.39 7.07 -12.60
C ALA A 49 7.54 7.93 -11.35
N ALA A 50 6.66 8.93 -11.23
CA ALA A 50 6.51 9.66 -9.98
C ALA A 50 5.88 8.75 -8.92
N GLU A 51 6.54 8.62 -7.76
CA GLU A 51 6.08 7.81 -6.65
C GLU A 51 5.09 8.58 -5.77
N ARG A 52 3.92 7.98 -5.53
CA ARG A 52 2.89 8.53 -4.65
C ARG A 52 2.43 7.47 -3.66
N TYR A 53 2.06 7.86 -2.46
CA TYR A 53 1.46 6.95 -1.48
C TYR A 53 -0.06 7.13 -1.45
N CYS A 54 -0.80 6.02 -1.37
CA CYS A 54 -2.24 6.09 -1.15
C CYS A 54 -2.52 6.65 0.25
N SER A 55 -3.11 7.84 0.32
CA SER A 55 -3.41 8.53 1.57
C SER A 55 -4.31 7.69 2.50
N SER A 56 -5.35 7.05 1.97
CA SER A 56 -6.24 6.18 2.76
C SER A 56 -5.51 4.98 3.34
N CYS A 57 -4.61 4.35 2.58
CA CYS A 57 -3.78 3.25 3.09
C CYS A 57 -2.83 3.73 4.20
N MET A 58 -2.18 4.88 4.00
CA MET A 58 -1.29 5.48 5.01
C MET A 58 -2.05 5.84 6.29
N THR A 59 -3.23 6.46 6.19
CA THR A 59 -4.07 6.79 7.35
C THR A 59 -4.48 5.53 8.11
N ALA A 60 -4.98 4.49 7.42
CA ALA A 60 -5.38 3.24 8.06
C ALA A 60 -4.19 2.55 8.76
N PHE A 61 -3.02 2.55 8.11
CA PHE A 61 -1.79 2.03 8.69
C PHE A 61 -1.36 2.81 9.95
N SER A 62 -1.37 4.15 9.89
CA SER A 62 -1.07 5.02 11.03
C SER A 62 -2.05 4.84 12.19
N SER A 63 -3.35 4.66 11.90
CA SER A 63 -4.37 4.37 12.91
C SER A 63 -4.15 3.01 13.59
N ALA A 64 -3.81 1.98 12.81
CA ALA A 64 -3.49 0.66 13.35
C ALA A 64 -2.27 0.71 14.29
N PHE A 65 -1.25 1.49 13.93
CA PHE A 65 -0.06 1.68 14.76
C PHE A 65 -0.35 2.48 16.04
N SER A 66 -1.14 3.55 15.92
CA SER A 66 -1.52 4.40 17.07
C SER A 66 -2.42 3.67 18.07
N SER A 67 -3.32 2.80 17.58
CA SER A 67 -4.19 1.97 18.42
C SER A 67 -3.39 0.94 19.25
N ALA A 68 -2.32 0.38 18.67
CA ALA A 68 -1.43 -0.55 19.38
C ALA A 68 -0.70 0.12 20.56
N VAL A 69 -0.30 1.39 20.41
CA VAL A 69 0.35 2.18 21.48
C VAL A 69 -0.63 2.47 22.62
N GLN A 70 -1.90 2.75 22.31
CA GLN A 70 -2.91 3.09 23.31
C GLN A 70 -3.32 1.89 24.18
N HIS A 71 -3.19 0.66 23.67
CA HIS A 71 -3.38 -0.57 24.45
C HIS A 71 -2.23 -0.88 25.41
N HIS A 72 -1.03 -0.32 25.20
CA HIS A 72 0.13 -0.60 26.05
C HIS A 72 0.23 0.35 27.27
N VAL A 73 -0.29 1.58 27.16
CA VAL A 73 -0.25 2.58 28.25
C VAL A 73 -1.33 2.36 29.32
N ARG A 74 -2.32 1.49 29.06
CA ARG A 74 -3.41 1.16 30.00
C ARG A 74 -3.21 -0.14 30.78
N ARG A 75 -2.02 -0.75 30.73
CA ARG A 75 -1.68 -1.94 31.53
C ARG A 75 -0.77 -1.61 32.70
#